data_AF-A0A933V4S2-F1
#
_entry.id   AF-A0A933V4S2-F1
#
_cell.length_a   1.000
_cell.length_b   1.000
_cell.length_c   1.000
_cell.angle_alpha   90.00
_cell.angle_beta   90.00
_cell.angle_gamma   90.00
#
_symmetry.space_group_name_H-M   'P 1'
#
loop_
_entity.id
_entity.type
_entity.pdbx_description
1 polymer ?
#
loop_
_entity_poly.entity_id
_entity_poly.type
_entity_poly.pdbx_seq_one_letter_code
_entity_poly.pdbx_strand_id
1 'polypeptide(L)'
;MTLPARTERPLYWVGSAKRDFLAFPEAVVGDVGYLLGVVQAGGQPPSAKPWKGEGPGVFELVEDFRGDTYRVTYTVRFAKAIYVLHCFQKKSPSGIRTAKTDIELIHERLKTARNDYEVRYGKED
;
A
#
# COMPACT_ATOMS: atom_id res chain seq x y z
N MET A 1 -31.52 -11.82 7.79
CA MET A 1 -30.64 -10.64 7.81
C MET A 1 -29.56 -10.83 6.77
N THR A 2 -29.69 -10.16 5.63
CA THR A 2 -28.66 -10.18 4.57
C THR A 2 -27.62 -9.14 4.95
N LEU A 3 -26.37 -9.54 5.17
CA LEU A 3 -25.27 -8.59 5.33
C LEU A 3 -25.22 -7.70 4.08
N PRO A 4 -25.06 -6.37 4.20
CA PRO A 4 -24.94 -5.53 3.02
C PRO A 4 -23.77 -6.02 2.15
N ALA A 5 -23.94 -5.94 0.83
CA ALA A 5 -22.88 -6.26 -0.11
C ALA A 5 -21.62 -5.49 0.28
N ARG A 6 -20.46 -6.17 0.30
CA ARG A 6 -19.18 -5.58 0.75
C ARG A 6 -19.00 -4.19 0.14
N THR A 7 -19.10 -3.17 0.99
CA THR A 7 -18.90 -1.76 0.64
C THR A 7 -17.42 -1.43 0.45
N GLU A 8 -16.52 -2.38 0.74
CA GLU A 8 -15.09 -2.22 0.67
C GLU A 8 -14.51 -2.87 -0.59
N ARG A 9 -13.69 -2.12 -1.32
CA ARG A 9 -12.86 -2.68 -2.38
C ARG A 9 -11.92 -3.73 -1.78
N PRO A 10 -11.75 -4.90 -2.41
CA PRO A 10 -10.78 -5.88 -1.98
C PRO A 10 -9.37 -5.29 -1.96
N LEU A 11 -8.58 -5.71 -0.98
CA LEU A 11 -7.17 -5.36 -0.85
C LEU A 11 -6.30 -6.60 -1.06
N TYR A 12 -5.37 -6.49 -2.00
CA TYR A 12 -4.43 -7.54 -2.34
C TYR A 12 -3.00 -7.14 -1.96
N TRP A 13 -2.23 -8.13 -1.54
CA TRP A 13 -0.83 -7.95 -1.13
C TRP A 13 0.09 -8.48 -2.21
N VAL A 14 1.05 -7.67 -2.65
CA VAL A 14 2.00 -8.08 -3.70
C VAL A 14 3.27 -8.66 -3.09
N GLY A 15 3.65 -9.85 -3.53
CA GLY A 15 4.88 -10.51 -3.09
C GLY A 15 4.93 -10.65 -1.57
N SER A 16 6.02 -10.20 -0.95
CA SER A 16 6.22 -10.31 0.50
C SER A 16 5.51 -9.25 1.33
N ALA A 17 4.80 -8.28 0.72
CA ALA A 17 4.31 -7.10 1.42
C ALA A 17 3.50 -7.42 2.68
N LYS A 18 2.62 -8.43 2.65
CA LYS A 18 1.84 -8.84 3.83
C LYS A 18 2.72 -9.33 4.97
N ARG A 19 3.70 -10.17 4.66
CA ARG A 19 4.63 -10.71 5.65
C ARG A 19 5.45 -9.59 6.28
N ASP A 20 5.94 -8.68 5.45
CA ASP A 20 6.78 -7.57 5.91
C ASP A 20 5.95 -6.56 6.75
N PHE A 21 4.68 -6.33 6.38
CA PHE A 21 3.74 -5.54 7.17
C PHE A 21 3.46 -6.15 8.55
N LEU A 22 3.20 -7.45 8.61
CA LEU A 22 2.93 -8.15 9.87
C LEU A 22 4.17 -8.27 10.77
N ALA A 23 5.37 -7.96 10.25
CA ALA A 23 6.60 -7.87 11.04
C ALA A 23 6.80 -6.49 11.69
N PHE A 24 5.95 -5.50 11.40
CA PHE A 24 5.97 -4.21 12.07
C PHE A 24 5.53 -4.32 13.54
N PRO A 25 5.85 -3.32 14.38
CA PRO A 25 5.26 -3.22 15.71
C PRO A 25 3.73 -3.25 15.66
N GLU A 26 3.11 -3.89 16.65
CA GLU A 26 1.64 -4.07 16.69
C GLU A 26 0.86 -2.76 16.57
N ALA A 27 1.33 -1.69 17.23
CA ALA A 27 0.73 -0.36 17.13
C ALA A 27 0.71 0.16 15.69
N VAL A 28 1.84 0.02 14.98
CA VAL A 28 1.97 0.42 13.56
C VAL A 28 1.05 -0.42 12.68
N VAL A 29 0.95 -1.72 12.95
CA VAL A 29 0.02 -2.61 12.22
C VAL A 29 -1.44 -2.17 12.42
N GLY A 30 -1.81 -1.82 13.65
CA GLY A 30 -3.15 -1.33 13.99
C GLY A 30 -3.48 -0.03 13.26
N ASP A 31 -2.62 0.97 13.38
CA ASP A 31 -2.84 2.31 12.81
C ASP A 31 -2.88 2.26 11.28
N VAL A 32 -1.88 1.64 10.66
CA VAL A 32 -1.83 1.50 9.20
C VAL A 32 -2.95 0.60 8.68
N GLY A 33 -3.32 -0.45 9.42
CA GLY A 33 -4.45 -1.32 9.09
C GLY A 33 -5.77 -0.56 9.04
N TYR A 34 -6.02 0.33 10.01
CA TYR A 34 -7.18 1.22 9.99
C TYR A 34 -7.17 2.14 8.76
N LEU A 35 -6.03 2.76 8.44
CA LEU A 35 -5.90 3.64 7.29
C LEU A 35 -6.12 2.89 5.96
N LEU A 36 -5.62 1.66 5.83
CA LEU A 36 -5.92 0.81 4.67
C LEU A 36 -7.42 0.49 4.56
N GLY A 37 -8.11 0.27 5.68
CA GLY A 37 -9.57 0.12 5.72
C GLY A 37 -10.30 1.35 5.15
N VAL A 38 -9.85 2.57 5.51
CA VAL A 38 -10.38 3.82 4.92
C VAL A 38 -10.19 3.85 3.40
N VAL A 39 -9.03 3.42 2.89
CA VAL A 39 -8.76 3.33 1.44
C VAL A 39 -9.69 2.32 0.76
N GLN A 40 -9.94 1.17 1.39
CA GLN A 40 -10.85 0.14 0.88
C GLN A 40 -12.29 0.67 0.79
N ALA A 41 -12.72 1.49 1.76
CA ALA A 41 -14.02 2.17 1.74
C ALA A 41 -14.11 3.33 0.73
N GLY A 42 -13.04 3.61 -0.04
CA GLY A 42 -12.99 4.68 -1.03
C GLY A 42 -12.58 6.05 -0.48
N GLY A 43 -12.26 6.14 0.81
CA GLY A 43 -11.70 7.34 1.42
C GLY A 43 -10.23 7.54 1.09
N GLN A 44 -9.74 8.76 1.32
CA GLN A 44 -8.31 9.07 1.25
C GLN A 44 -7.82 9.46 2.65
N PRO A 45 -6.93 8.66 3.27
CA PRO A 45 -6.34 9.01 4.56
C PRO A 45 -5.60 10.35 4.49
N PRO A 46 -5.76 11.26 5.48
CA PRO A 46 -5.03 12.53 5.49
C PRO A 46 -3.50 12.39 5.50
N SER A 47 -2.99 11.27 6.05
CA SER A 47 -1.56 10.95 6.09
C SER A 47 -1.03 10.33 4.79
N ALA A 48 -1.90 10.00 3.83
CA ALA A 48 -1.49 9.42 2.55
C ALA A 48 -0.77 10.45 1.69
N LYS A 49 0.47 10.12 1.30
CA LYS A 49 1.32 10.98 0.47
C LYS A 49 1.44 10.37 -0.93
N PRO A 50 1.35 11.16 -2.01
CA PRO A 50 1.64 10.66 -3.34
C PRO A 50 3.06 10.12 -3.43
N TRP A 51 3.22 8.91 -3.99
CA TRP A 51 4.53 8.34 -4.25
C TRP A 51 5.15 9.00 -5.48
N LYS A 52 6.37 9.51 -5.34
CA LYS A 52 7.11 10.13 -6.45
C LYS A 52 7.78 9.07 -7.31
N GLY A 53 7.63 9.18 -8.64
CA GLY A 53 8.37 8.36 -9.61
C GLY A 53 7.51 7.37 -10.40
N GLU A 54 6.34 6.96 -9.89
CA GLU A 54 5.47 6.00 -10.61
C GLU A 54 4.33 6.67 -11.38
N GLY A 55 4.05 7.95 -11.14
CA GLY A 55 2.88 8.67 -11.66
C GLY A 55 1.67 8.67 -10.70
N PRO A 56 0.51 9.20 -11.12
CA PRO A 56 -0.67 9.37 -10.24
C PRO A 56 -1.24 8.04 -9.74
N GLY A 57 -1.93 8.03 -8.60
CA GLY A 57 -2.62 6.83 -8.11
C GLY A 57 -1.77 5.83 -7.33
N VAL A 58 -0.49 6.14 -7.08
CA VAL A 58 0.38 5.41 -6.14
C VAL A 58 0.66 6.31 -4.94
N PHE A 59 0.51 5.76 -3.74
CA PHE A 59 0.58 6.50 -2.48
C PHE A 59 1.41 5.74 -1.44
N GLU A 60 1.91 6.45 -0.44
CA GLU A 60 2.52 5.89 0.75
C GLU A 60 1.80 6.38 2.02
N LEU A 61 1.59 5.47 2.96
CA LEU A 61 1.32 5.78 4.36
C LEU A 61 2.66 5.79 5.11
N VAL A 62 2.82 6.74 6.02
CA VAL A 62 4.04 6.92 6.82
C VAL A 62 3.64 6.96 8.28
N GLU A 63 4.21 6.08 9.09
CA GLU A 63 3.95 5.98 10.53
C GLU A 63 5.27 5.97 11.29
N ASP A 64 5.40 6.79 12.32
CA ASP A 64 6.61 6.88 13.14
C ASP A 64 6.37 6.20 14.48
N PHE A 65 7.24 5.27 14.86
CA PHE A 65 7.13 4.56 16.13
C PHE A 65 8.50 4.37 16.77
N ARG A 66 8.66 4.90 17.99
CA ARG A 66 9.88 4.79 18.81
C ARG A 66 11.19 5.19 18.11
N GLY A 67 11.12 6.21 17.24
CA GLY A 67 12.28 6.73 16.51
C GLY A 67 12.53 6.06 15.16
N ASP A 68 11.73 5.05 14.80
CA ASP A 68 11.73 4.41 13.50
C ASP A 68 10.56 4.89 12.63
N THR A 69 10.77 4.99 11.31
CA THR A 69 9.72 5.35 10.34
C THR A 69 9.35 4.13 9.51
N TYR A 70 8.07 3.76 9.52
CA TYR A 70 7.50 2.67 8.75
C TYR A 70 6.69 3.22 7.58
N ARG A 71 6.80 2.55 6.42
CA ARG A 71 6.12 2.97 5.20
C ARG A 71 5.36 1.83 4.56
N VAL A 72 4.16 2.13 4.07
CA VAL A 72 3.33 1.22 3.30
C VAL A 72 2.93 1.88 1.99
N THR A 73 3.47 1.38 0.89
CA THR A 73 3.15 1.85 -0.45
C THR A 73 2.01 1.03 -1.05
N TYR A 74 1.03 1.71 -1.62
CA TYR A 74 -0.14 1.09 -2.24
C TYR A 74 -0.58 1.84 -3.50
N THR A 75 -1.39 1.19 -4.33
CA THR A 75 -1.98 1.79 -5.54
C THR A 75 -3.49 1.67 -5.53
N VAL A 76 -4.14 2.74 -6.01
CA VAL A 76 -5.59 2.85 -6.22
C VAL A 76 -5.95 2.97 -7.70
N ARG A 77 -4.97 2.80 -8.60
CA ARG A 77 -5.16 2.91 -10.06
C ARG A 77 -6.20 1.96 -10.62
N PHE A 78 -6.42 0.85 -9.94
CA PHE A 78 -7.30 -0.22 -10.38
C PHE A 78 -8.66 -0.05 -9.71
N ALA A 79 -9.69 0.30 -10.47
CA ALA A 79 -10.94 0.80 -9.89
C ALA A 79 -11.59 -0.20 -8.91
N LYS A 80 -11.47 -1.50 -9.20
CA LYS A 80 -12.12 -2.56 -8.44
C LYS A 80 -11.31 -3.08 -7.25
N ALA A 81 -10.03 -2.71 -7.10
CA ALA A 81 -9.17 -3.30 -6.07
C ALA A 81 -8.00 -2.38 -5.63
N ILE A 82 -7.60 -2.52 -4.37
CA ILE A 82 -6.39 -1.89 -3.82
C ILE A 82 -5.26 -2.91 -3.81
N TYR A 83 -4.06 -2.46 -4.15
CA TYR A 83 -2.87 -3.30 -4.04
C TYR A 83 -1.85 -2.65 -3.13
N VAL A 84 -1.47 -3.35 -2.06
CA VAL A 84 -0.32 -2.99 -1.24
C VAL A 84 0.93 -3.57 -1.90
N LEU A 85 1.81 -2.67 -2.33
CA LEU A 85 2.99 -2.97 -3.11
C LEU A 85 4.17 -3.34 -2.21
N HIS A 86 4.45 -2.53 -1.19
CA HIS A 86 5.63 -2.75 -0.35
C HIS A 86 5.44 -2.16 1.05
N CYS A 87 5.98 -2.85 2.05
CA CYS A 87 5.98 -2.45 3.44
C CYS A 87 7.41 -2.55 3.95
N PHE A 88 7.98 -1.45 4.44
CA PHE A 88 9.36 -1.42 4.92
C PHE A 88 9.55 -0.41 6.05
N GLN A 89 10.52 -0.70 6.92
CA GLN A 89 11.07 0.26 7.87
C GLN A 89 12.21 1.01 7.18
N LYS A 90 12.18 2.34 7.28
CA LYS A 90 13.28 3.19 6.83
C LYS A 90 14.50 2.94 7.72
N LYS A 91 15.60 2.47 7.13
CA LYS A 91 16.82 2.07 7.87
C LYS A 91 17.72 3.23 8.33
N SER A 92 17.47 4.46 7.86
CA SER A 92 18.29 5.64 8.22
C SER A 92 17.41 6.81 8.65
N PRO A 93 17.62 7.37 9.84
CA PRO A 93 16.91 8.56 10.30
C PRO A 93 17.14 9.76 9.36
N SER A 94 18.38 9.95 8.86
CA SER A 94 18.81 11.12 8.10
C SER A 94 18.63 11.00 6.57
N GLY A 95 18.49 9.80 6.02
CA GLY A 95 18.29 9.63 4.58
C GLY A 95 16.92 10.12 4.12
N ILE A 96 16.80 11.29 3.49
CA ILE A 96 15.49 11.79 2.98
C ILE A 96 14.94 10.87 1.88
N ARG A 97 15.84 10.19 1.14
CA ARG A 97 15.50 9.33 0.00
C ARG A 97 15.29 7.89 0.44
N THR A 98 14.19 7.30 -0.05
CA THR A 98 13.97 5.84 -0.05
C THR A 98 15.13 5.14 -0.76
N ALA A 99 15.54 3.97 -0.27
CA ALA A 99 16.64 3.24 -0.90
C ALA A 99 16.29 2.87 -2.34
N LYS A 100 17.29 2.89 -3.24
CA LYS A 100 17.09 2.57 -4.66
C LYS A 100 16.43 1.19 -4.84
N THR A 101 16.80 0.23 -3.98
CA THR A 101 16.22 -1.12 -3.95
C THR A 101 14.72 -1.12 -3.67
N ASP A 102 14.24 -0.27 -2.77
CA ASP A 102 12.82 -0.19 -2.42
C ASP A 102 12.02 0.46 -3.57
N ILE A 103 12.61 1.46 -4.24
CA ILE A 103 12.02 2.12 -5.41
C ILE A 103 11.86 1.11 -6.56
N GLU A 104 12.93 0.39 -6.89
CA GLU A 104 12.90 -0.64 -7.94
C GLU A 104 11.90 -1.76 -7.62
N LEU A 105 11.83 -2.16 -6.35
CA LEU A 105 10.89 -3.18 -5.92
C LEU A 105 9.43 -2.72 -6.03
N ILE A 106 9.13 -1.46 -5.69
CA ILE A 106 7.79 -0.88 -5.86
C ILE A 106 7.41 -0.86 -7.34
N HIS A 107 8.33 -0.47 -8.22
CA HIS A 107 8.10 -0.44 -9.66
C HIS A 107 7.74 -1.84 -10.21
N GLU A 108 8.54 -2.86 -9.87
CA GLU A 108 8.28 -4.23 -10.31
C GLU A 108 6.97 -4.79 -9.74
N ARG A 109 6.68 -4.51 -8.47
CA ARG A 109 5.43 -4.95 -7.84
C ARG A 109 4.21 -4.24 -8.39
N LEU A 110 4.34 -3.00 -8.86
CA LEU A 110 3.26 -2.30 -9.56
C LEU A 110 2.93 -2.98 -10.90
N LYS A 111 3.93 -3.47 -11.64
CA LYS A 111 3.71 -4.30 -12.83
C LYS A 111 3.00 -5.61 -12.48
N THR A 112 3.44 -6.29 -11.41
CA THR A 112 2.79 -7.50 -10.91
C THR A 112 1.32 -7.24 -10.54
N ALA A 113 1.04 -6.13 -9.85
CA ALA A 113 -0.32 -5.73 -9.48
C ALA A 113 -1.21 -5.51 -10.71
N ARG A 114 -0.69 -4.84 -11.75
CA ARG A 114 -1.41 -4.66 -13.01
C ARG A 114 -1.77 -6.00 -13.65
N ASN A 115 -0.80 -6.91 -13.76
CA ASN A 115 -1.03 -8.23 -14.37
C ASN A 115 -2.07 -9.03 -13.58
N ASP A 116 -1.98 -9.04 -12.25
CA ASP A 116 -2.96 -9.72 -11.39
C ASP A 116 -4.37 -9.09 -11.54
N TYR A 117 -4.45 -7.76 -11.63
CA TYR A 117 -5.71 -7.07 -11.87
C TYR A 117 -6.35 -7.46 -13.21
N GLU A 118 -5.56 -7.46 -14.29
CA GLU A 118 -6.02 -7.85 -15.63
C GLU A 118 -6.53 -9.30 -15.64
N VAL A 119 -5.84 -10.22 -14.95
CA VAL A 119 -6.27 -11.62 -14.82
C VAL A 119 -7.58 -11.74 -14.03
N ARG A 120 -7.78 -10.95 -12.97
CA ARG A 120 -8.97 -11.03 -12.10
C ARG A 120 -10.19 -10.34 -12.68
N TYR A 121 -10.00 -9.20 -13.33
CA TYR A 121 -11.08 -8.26 -13.63
C TYR A 121 -11.19 -7.90 -15.12
N GLY A 122 -10.28 -8.41 -15.95
CA GLY A 122 -10.13 -8.01 -17.34
C GLY A 122 -9.27 -6.75 -17.48
N LYS A 123 -8.93 -6.40 -18.73
CA LYS A 123 -8.32 -5.11 -19.03
C LYS A 123 -9.35 -4.00 -18.81
N GLU A 124 -8.92 -2.88 -18.24
CA GLU A 124 -9.65 -1.63 -18.33
C GLU A 124 -9.35 -1.04 -19.72
N ASP A 125 -10.41 -0.72 -20.47
CA ASP A 125 -10.35 -0.08 -21.80
C ASP A 125 -9.84 1.37 -21.72
#